data_AF-A0A536AZF0-F1
#
_entry.id   AF-A0A536AZF0-F1
#
_cell.length_a   1.000
_cell.length_b   1.000
_cell.length_c   1.000
_cell.angle_alpha   90.00
_cell.angle_beta   90.00
_cell.angle_gamma   90.00
#
_symmetry.space_group_name_H-M   'P 1'
#
loop_
_entity.id
_entity.type
_entity.pdbx_description
1 polymer ?
#
loop_
_entity_poly.entity_id
_entity_poly.type
_entity_poly.pdbx_seq_one_letter_code
_entity_poly.pdbx_strand_id
1 'polypeptide(L)'
;DRYIDLAPGYGWGYRVGFREAPYNYFTTYRNLRDALAGAPDGDQPVSIPSWNFLPAPATDSAAGGMTGSVDATSITIPYRDLFTVGYRYDAASHTYARYDDGVRDVDGATGAAVAANNIVVIQTEVHFTTDFGLDPAGNPKLDMTLVGTGNGSLFRDGKRQDVTWTRPDIFDVFTLRNASGEAVRLDPGQTWIHIVPKDWTIPSQ
;
A
#
# COMPACT_ATOMS: atom_id res chain seq x y z
N ASP A 1 -5.48 -2.39 -20.79
CA ASP A 1 -6.47 -2.74 -19.75
C ASP A 1 -7.58 -1.70 -19.67
N ARG A 2 -8.72 -2.09 -19.08
CA ARG A 2 -9.96 -1.32 -19.10
C ARG A 2 -10.44 -1.00 -17.68
N TYR A 3 -10.86 0.23 -17.46
CA TYR A 3 -11.55 0.64 -16.24
C TYR A 3 -13.07 0.56 -16.43
N ILE A 4 -13.76 0.05 -15.41
CA ILE A 4 -15.22 0.15 -15.30
C ILE A 4 -15.50 1.11 -14.15
N ASP A 5 -16.07 2.26 -14.48
CA ASP A 5 -16.46 3.24 -13.46
C ASP A 5 -17.84 2.87 -12.90
N LEU A 6 -17.83 2.30 -11.68
CA LEU A 6 -19.04 2.04 -10.91
C LEU A 6 -19.40 3.28 -10.09
N ALA A 7 -20.01 4.28 -10.73
CA ALA A 7 -20.51 5.46 -10.04
C ALA A 7 -21.48 5.08 -8.89
N PRO A 8 -21.66 5.93 -7.85
CA PRO A 8 -22.58 5.67 -6.74
C PRO A 8 -24.02 5.35 -7.17
N GLY A 9 -24.44 5.78 -8.36
CA GLY A 9 -25.74 5.45 -8.97
C GLY A 9 -25.99 3.96 -9.21
N TYR A 10 -24.95 3.12 -9.16
CA TYR A 10 -25.07 1.66 -9.21
C TYR A 10 -25.51 1.03 -7.87
N GLY A 11 -25.74 1.84 -6.81
CA GLY A 11 -26.38 1.37 -5.58
C GLY A 11 -25.55 0.37 -4.76
N TRP A 12 -24.23 0.30 -4.97
CA TRP A 12 -23.37 -0.68 -4.31
C TRP A 12 -23.04 -0.33 -2.86
N GLY A 13 -23.26 0.90 -2.42
CA GLY A 13 -22.92 1.34 -1.06
C GLY A 13 -24.14 1.51 -0.14
N TYR A 14 -23.87 1.54 1.16
CA TYR A 14 -24.86 1.79 2.22
C TYR A 14 -24.25 2.60 3.36
N ARG A 15 -25.09 3.27 4.16
CA ARG A 15 -24.64 3.96 5.37
C ARG A 15 -24.88 3.12 6.62
N VAL A 16 -23.92 3.15 7.55
CA VAL A 16 -24.05 2.51 8.86
C VAL A 16 -24.47 3.52 9.94
N GLY A 17 -25.18 3.05 10.97
CA GLY A 17 -25.65 3.90 12.07
C GLY A 17 -24.62 4.12 13.19
N PHE A 18 -23.56 3.32 13.26
CA PHE A 18 -22.56 3.38 14.34
C PHE A 18 -21.40 4.36 14.06
N ARG A 19 -21.47 5.12 12.96
CA ARG A 19 -20.52 6.19 12.61
C ARG A 19 -21.28 7.41 12.10
N GLU A 20 -20.72 8.59 12.34
CA GLU A 20 -21.25 9.84 11.79
C GLU A 20 -20.83 10.03 10.33
N ALA A 21 -21.64 10.77 9.56
CA ALA A 21 -21.24 11.22 8.25
C ALA A 21 -20.10 12.26 8.38
N PRO A 22 -19.11 12.26 7.47
CA PRO A 22 -19.02 11.49 6.23
C PRO A 22 -18.41 10.08 6.36
N TYR A 23 -18.02 9.63 7.56
CA TYR A 23 -17.24 8.41 7.80
C TYR A 23 -18.06 7.11 7.90
N ASN A 24 -19.31 7.14 7.44
CA ASN A 24 -20.27 6.06 7.64
C ASN A 24 -20.73 5.38 6.35
N TYR A 25 -20.10 5.62 5.21
CA TYR A 25 -20.44 4.99 3.93
C TYR A 25 -19.56 3.76 3.66
N PHE A 26 -20.19 2.61 3.44
CA PHE A 26 -19.54 1.30 3.29
C PHE A 26 -20.10 0.54 2.08
N THR A 27 -19.45 -0.57 1.72
CA THR A 27 -19.92 -1.53 0.72
C THR A 27 -19.63 -2.95 1.19
N THR A 28 -20.03 -3.96 0.42
CA THR A 28 -19.59 -5.35 0.61
C THR A 28 -19.04 -5.89 -0.71
N TYR A 29 -18.22 -6.95 -0.63
CA TYR A 29 -17.78 -7.67 -1.83
C TYR A 29 -18.98 -8.12 -2.68
N ARG A 30 -20.06 -8.59 -2.05
CA ARG A 30 -21.29 -9.00 -2.74
C ARG A 30 -21.91 -7.84 -3.51
N ASN A 31 -22.10 -6.68 -2.87
CA ASN A 31 -22.67 -5.51 -3.54
C ASN A 31 -21.84 -5.08 -4.75
N LEU A 32 -20.51 -5.13 -4.64
CA LEU A 32 -19.61 -4.84 -5.76
C LEU A 32 -19.77 -5.86 -6.90
N ARG A 33 -19.89 -7.15 -6.58
CA ARG A 33 -20.13 -8.21 -7.58
C ARG A 33 -21.48 -8.04 -8.28
N ASP A 34 -22.53 -7.70 -7.54
CA ASP A 34 -23.86 -7.47 -8.09
C ASP A 34 -23.86 -6.23 -9.00
N ALA A 35 -23.19 -5.14 -8.61
CA ALA A 35 -23.03 -3.95 -9.43
C ALA A 35 -22.21 -4.22 -10.71
N LEU A 36 -21.13 -5.00 -10.62
CA LEU A 36 -20.36 -5.42 -11.80
C LEU A 36 -21.20 -6.25 -12.76
N ALA A 37 -22.04 -7.17 -12.28
CA ALA A 37 -22.90 -7.98 -13.14
C ALA A 37 -23.91 -7.14 -13.94
N GLY A 38 -24.30 -5.97 -13.43
CA GLY A 38 -25.16 -5.02 -14.13
C GLY A 38 -24.43 -4.03 -15.04
N ALA A 39 -23.10 -3.95 -14.97
CA ALA A 39 -22.31 -3.03 -15.77
C ALA A 39 -21.96 -3.66 -17.14
N PRO A 40 -21.99 -2.88 -18.24
CA PRO A 40 -21.50 -3.35 -19.53
C PRO A 40 -20.10 -3.95 -19.43
N ASP A 41 -19.97 -5.20 -19.84
CA ASP A 41 -18.75 -6.00 -19.79
C ASP A 41 -18.13 -6.19 -18.38
N GLY A 42 -18.89 -6.02 -17.29
CA GLY A 42 -18.38 -6.12 -15.91
C GLY A 42 -17.93 -7.51 -15.45
N ASP A 43 -18.16 -8.54 -16.28
CA ASP A 43 -17.83 -9.93 -16.01
C ASP A 43 -16.61 -10.45 -16.79
N GLN A 44 -15.97 -9.59 -17.59
CA GLN A 44 -14.86 -10.01 -18.44
C GLN A 44 -13.60 -10.34 -17.63
N PRO A 45 -12.88 -11.42 -17.97
CA PRO A 45 -11.63 -11.75 -17.31
C PRO A 45 -10.57 -10.68 -17.60
N VAL A 46 -9.76 -10.40 -16.59
CA VAL A 46 -8.60 -9.51 -16.70
C VAL A 46 -7.35 -10.25 -16.24
N SER A 47 -6.23 -9.97 -16.89
CA SER A 47 -4.93 -10.41 -16.40
C SER A 47 -4.51 -9.49 -15.26
N ILE A 48 -4.21 -10.05 -14.10
CA ILE A 48 -3.66 -9.29 -12.97
C ILE A 48 -2.15 -9.49 -12.96
N PRO A 49 -1.35 -8.42 -13.08
CA PRO A 49 0.10 -8.53 -13.02
C PRO A 49 0.53 -9.07 -11.64
N SER A 50 1.46 -10.02 -11.64
CA SER A 50 2.00 -10.59 -10.41
C SER A 50 3.11 -9.72 -9.86
N TRP A 51 3.07 -9.48 -8.56
CA TRP A 51 4.23 -8.99 -7.82
C TRP A 51 5.31 -10.09 -7.73
N ASN A 52 6.56 -9.66 -7.53
CA ASN A 52 7.70 -10.57 -7.45
C ASN A 52 7.92 -11.03 -6.00
N PHE A 53 7.38 -12.20 -5.66
CA PHE A 53 7.52 -12.82 -4.35
C PHE A 53 8.67 -13.84 -4.29
N LEU A 54 9.19 -14.09 -3.09
CA LEU A 54 10.02 -15.26 -2.83
C LEU A 54 9.21 -16.56 -3.07
N PRO A 55 9.85 -17.63 -3.54
CA PRO A 55 9.23 -18.96 -3.51
C PRO A 55 9.05 -19.42 -2.06
N ALA A 56 7.97 -20.13 -1.78
CA ALA A 56 7.73 -20.72 -0.46
C ALA A 56 8.32 -22.14 -0.36
N PRO A 57 8.90 -22.53 0.81
CA PRO A 57 9.29 -21.69 1.93
C PRO A 57 10.71 -21.11 1.72
N ALA A 58 10.85 -19.79 1.81
CA ALA A 58 12.13 -19.13 1.99
C ALA A 58 12.21 -18.65 3.45
N THR A 59 13.30 -18.99 4.13
CA THR A 59 13.51 -18.66 5.56
C THR A 59 14.74 -17.80 5.81
N ASP A 60 15.49 -17.48 4.75
CA ASP A 60 16.66 -16.62 4.81
C ASP A 60 16.25 -15.16 4.58
N SER A 61 16.33 -14.36 5.64
CA SER A 61 16.05 -12.91 5.63
C SER A 61 16.93 -12.10 4.65
N ALA A 62 18.06 -12.64 4.18
CA ALA A 62 18.92 -12.01 3.18
C ALA A 62 18.57 -12.42 1.73
N ALA A 63 17.68 -13.40 1.53
CA ALA A 63 17.32 -13.89 0.22
C ALA A 63 16.55 -12.86 -0.63
N GLY A 64 16.52 -13.06 -1.95
CA GLY A 64 15.70 -12.26 -2.85
C GLY A 64 16.11 -10.79 -2.91
N GLY A 65 17.41 -10.52 -3.02
CA GLY A 65 17.96 -9.17 -3.18
C GLY A 65 18.10 -8.36 -1.88
N MET A 66 17.94 -8.98 -0.71
CA MET A 66 18.11 -8.35 0.61
C MET A 66 19.57 -8.41 1.11
N THR A 67 20.52 -8.81 0.28
CA THR A 67 21.96 -8.80 0.63
C THR A 67 22.41 -7.38 0.95
N GLY A 68 22.99 -7.17 2.14
CA GLY A 68 23.41 -5.86 2.61
C GLY A 68 22.29 -5.01 3.23
N SER A 69 21.09 -5.57 3.40
CA SER A 69 20.03 -4.98 4.20
C SER A 69 20.47 -4.78 5.66
N VAL A 70 19.85 -3.80 6.31
CA VAL A 70 20.08 -3.46 7.71
C VAL A 70 18.89 -3.90 8.56
N ASP A 71 19.11 -4.08 9.86
CA ASP A 71 18.02 -4.40 10.77
C ASP A 71 17.04 -3.20 10.88
N ALA A 72 15.76 -3.52 10.94
CA ALA A 72 14.64 -2.59 10.99
C ALA A 72 13.42 -3.27 11.62
N THR A 73 13.50 -3.54 12.91
CA THR A 73 12.40 -4.10 13.70
C THR A 73 11.30 -3.09 14.02
N SER A 74 11.56 -1.81 13.78
CA SER A 74 10.64 -0.70 13.93
C SER A 74 10.73 0.24 12.72
N ILE A 75 9.58 0.81 12.33
CA ILE A 75 9.49 1.73 11.18
C ILE A 75 8.58 2.88 11.59
N THR A 76 8.95 4.10 11.21
CA THR A 76 8.10 5.29 11.31
C THR A 76 7.87 5.86 9.93
N ILE A 77 6.60 6.01 9.53
CA ILE A 77 6.22 6.79 8.36
C ILE A 77 5.80 8.17 8.85
N PRO A 78 6.61 9.22 8.62
CA PRO A 78 6.48 10.51 9.29
C PRO A 78 5.46 11.41 8.59
N TYR A 79 4.23 10.89 8.38
CA TYR A 79 3.11 11.78 8.11
C TYR A 79 2.94 12.78 9.27
N ARG A 80 2.20 13.86 9.02
CA ARG A 80 2.00 14.97 9.96
C ARG A 80 1.63 14.49 11.37
N ASP A 81 1.95 15.31 12.37
CA ASP A 81 1.60 15.09 13.77
C ASP A 81 0.14 14.63 13.93
N LEU A 82 -0.09 13.66 14.83
CA LEU A 82 -1.35 12.93 15.06
C LEU A 82 -1.76 11.93 13.96
N PHE A 83 -0.93 11.75 12.92
CA PHE A 83 -1.17 10.79 11.83
C PHE A 83 0.09 9.98 11.50
N THR A 84 1.08 9.99 12.39
CA THR A 84 2.29 9.19 12.23
C THR A 84 1.94 7.71 12.25
N VAL A 85 2.43 6.97 11.26
CA VAL A 85 2.20 5.52 11.17
C VAL A 85 3.45 4.79 11.67
N GLY A 86 3.26 3.91 12.64
CA GLY A 86 4.32 3.09 13.20
C GLY A 86 4.17 1.62 12.80
N TYR A 87 5.31 0.94 12.67
CA TYR A 87 5.34 -0.52 12.54
C TYR A 87 6.27 -1.15 13.56
N ARG A 88 5.90 -2.34 14.05
CA ARG A 88 6.73 -3.16 14.93
C ARG A 88 6.76 -4.59 14.43
N TYR A 89 7.95 -5.10 14.15
CA TYR A 89 8.18 -6.46 13.69
C TYR A 89 7.98 -7.47 14.82
N ASP A 90 7.31 -8.58 14.52
CA ASP A 90 7.24 -9.78 15.34
C ASP A 90 7.89 -10.94 14.59
N ALA A 91 9.00 -11.44 15.14
CA ALA A 91 9.76 -12.54 14.56
C ALA A 91 9.01 -13.88 14.64
N ALA A 92 8.04 -14.04 15.55
CA ALA A 92 7.27 -15.27 15.65
C ALA A 92 6.28 -15.43 14.48
N SER A 93 5.66 -14.31 14.07
CA SER A 93 4.70 -14.28 12.97
C SER A 93 5.31 -13.86 11.63
N HIS A 94 6.56 -13.38 11.60
CA HIS A 94 7.21 -12.78 10.43
C HIS A 94 6.39 -11.62 9.84
N THR A 95 5.83 -10.76 10.70
CA THR A 95 4.99 -9.64 10.28
C THR A 95 5.25 -8.38 11.07
N TYR A 96 4.89 -7.24 10.48
CA TYR A 96 4.91 -5.92 11.08
C TYR A 96 3.50 -5.51 11.51
N ALA A 97 3.30 -5.38 12.81
CA ALA A 97 2.10 -4.79 13.40
C ALA A 97 2.00 -3.29 13.07
N ARG A 98 0.86 -2.84 12.53
CA ARG A 98 0.62 -1.42 12.21
C ARG A 98 0.04 -0.65 13.41
N TYR A 99 0.49 0.57 13.61
CA TYR A 99 -0.02 1.52 14.60
C TYR A 99 -0.30 2.86 13.93
N ASP A 100 -1.41 3.49 14.29
CA ASP A 100 -1.75 4.87 13.91
C ASP A 100 -1.73 5.74 15.16
N ASP A 101 -0.84 6.73 15.19
CA ASP A 101 -0.60 7.59 16.35
C ASP A 101 -0.39 6.80 17.67
N GLY A 102 0.34 5.69 17.56
CA GLY A 102 0.64 4.79 18.68
C GLY A 102 -0.49 3.82 19.07
N VAL A 103 -1.66 3.91 18.45
CA VAL A 103 -2.79 3.00 18.66
C VAL A 103 -2.70 1.82 17.71
N ARG A 104 -2.85 0.58 18.22
CA ARG A 104 -2.78 -0.64 17.40
C ARG A 104 -3.94 -0.69 16.42
N ASP A 105 -3.65 -0.86 15.14
CA ASP A 105 -4.70 -1.03 14.13
C ASP A 105 -5.32 -2.42 14.18
N VAL A 106 -6.64 -2.42 14.05
CA VAL A 106 -7.47 -3.62 13.96
C VAL A 106 -8.49 -3.46 12.85
N ASP A 107 -8.87 -4.57 12.23
CA ASP A 107 -10.03 -4.64 11.36
C ASP A 107 -11.30 -4.34 12.19
N GLY A 108 -12.06 -3.33 11.79
CA GLY A 108 -13.22 -2.87 12.57
C GLY A 108 -14.41 -3.84 12.59
N ALA A 109 -14.47 -4.83 11.69
CA ALA A 109 -15.54 -5.81 11.65
C ALA A 109 -15.22 -7.06 12.51
N THR A 110 -13.94 -7.41 12.62
CA THR A 110 -13.48 -8.66 13.26
C THR A 110 -12.67 -8.44 14.53
N GLY A 111 -12.12 -7.24 14.73
CA GLY A 111 -11.14 -6.96 15.78
C GLY A 111 -9.76 -7.58 15.52
N ALA A 112 -9.55 -8.22 14.36
CA ALA A 112 -8.28 -8.84 14.02
C ALA A 112 -7.19 -7.77 13.87
N ALA A 113 -6.04 -7.99 14.51
CA ALA A 113 -4.94 -7.04 14.45
C ALA A 113 -4.34 -6.98 13.04
N VAL A 114 -4.14 -5.77 12.53
CA VAL A 114 -3.46 -5.57 11.25
C VAL A 114 -1.98 -5.87 11.42
N ALA A 115 -1.45 -6.75 10.57
CA ALA A 115 -0.03 -7.03 10.47
C ALA A 115 0.33 -7.47 9.05
N ALA A 116 1.42 -6.97 8.49
CA ALA A 116 1.84 -7.25 7.12
C ALA A 116 3.24 -7.87 7.08
N ASN A 117 3.47 -8.81 6.15
CA ASN A 117 4.80 -9.40 5.95
C ASN A 117 5.76 -8.37 5.32
N ASN A 118 5.22 -7.53 4.44
CA ASN A 118 6.00 -6.54 3.70
C ASN A 118 5.46 -5.13 3.94
N ILE A 119 6.36 -4.19 4.20
CA ILE A 119 6.08 -2.75 4.09
C ILE A 119 6.92 -2.21 2.94
N VAL A 120 6.28 -1.61 1.93
CA VAL A 120 6.95 -0.96 0.80
C VAL A 120 6.74 0.54 0.94
N VAL A 121 7.81 1.31 0.87
CA VAL A 121 7.73 2.77 0.79
C VAL A 121 8.19 3.21 -0.60
N ILE A 122 7.30 3.90 -1.30
CA ILE A 122 7.52 4.53 -2.60
C ILE A 122 7.75 6.02 -2.36
N GLN A 123 8.99 6.46 -2.55
CA GLN A 123 9.35 7.88 -2.48
C GLN A 123 9.25 8.46 -3.90
N THR A 124 8.34 9.41 -4.10
CA THR A 124 8.04 9.99 -5.42
C THR A 124 7.66 11.48 -5.33
N GLU A 125 7.47 12.13 -6.48
CA GLU A 125 6.91 13.47 -6.53
C GLU A 125 5.48 13.46 -5.99
N VAL A 126 5.24 14.26 -4.97
CA VAL A 126 3.94 14.46 -4.33
C VAL A 126 3.72 15.96 -4.20
N HIS A 127 2.66 16.48 -4.81
CA HIS A 127 2.43 17.93 -4.89
C HIS A 127 0.93 18.26 -4.89
N PHE A 128 0.62 19.50 -4.56
CA PHE A 128 -0.73 20.03 -4.71
C PHE A 128 -0.96 20.53 -6.13
N THR A 129 -2.10 20.22 -6.72
CA THR A 129 -2.49 20.65 -8.07
C THR A 129 -3.97 21.05 -8.14
N THR A 130 -4.29 21.90 -9.11
CA THR A 130 -5.66 22.28 -9.49
C THR A 130 -6.09 21.71 -10.83
N ASP A 131 -5.24 20.93 -11.50
CA ASP A 131 -5.47 20.42 -12.86
C ASP A 131 -6.72 19.54 -12.98
N PHE A 132 -7.14 18.96 -11.85
CA PHE A 132 -8.33 18.12 -11.73
C PHE A 132 -9.46 18.82 -10.93
N GLY A 133 -9.42 20.16 -10.86
CA GLY A 133 -10.31 20.97 -10.03
C GLY A 133 -9.98 20.93 -8.54
N LEU A 134 -10.77 21.65 -7.74
CA LEU A 134 -10.62 21.72 -6.29
C LEU A 134 -11.40 20.60 -5.60
N ASP A 135 -11.06 20.31 -4.35
CA ASP A 135 -11.89 19.48 -3.47
C ASP A 135 -13.22 20.20 -3.13
N PRO A 136 -14.21 19.51 -2.51
CA PRO A 136 -15.48 20.14 -2.14
C PRO A 136 -15.37 21.32 -1.16
N ALA A 137 -14.23 21.47 -0.48
CA ALA A 137 -13.95 22.58 0.44
C ALA A 137 -13.15 23.72 -0.23
N GLY A 138 -12.82 23.60 -1.52
CA GLY A 138 -12.10 24.62 -2.29
C GLY A 138 -10.57 24.51 -2.23
N ASN A 139 -10.01 23.40 -1.73
CA ASN A 139 -8.56 23.21 -1.65
C ASN A 139 -8.00 22.55 -2.93
N PRO A 140 -6.75 22.85 -3.30
CA PRO A 140 -6.00 22.04 -4.27
C PRO A 140 -5.95 20.57 -3.86
N LYS A 141 -5.94 19.67 -4.85
CA LYS A 141 -5.86 18.22 -4.63
C LYS A 141 -4.42 17.79 -4.50
N LEU A 142 -4.18 16.71 -3.76
CA LEU A 142 -2.87 16.06 -3.71
C LEU A 142 -2.74 15.10 -4.90
N ASP A 143 -1.67 15.23 -5.68
CA ASP A 143 -1.33 14.34 -6.78
C ASP A 143 0.05 13.70 -6.58
N MET A 144 0.26 12.54 -7.19
CA MET A 144 1.43 11.68 -6.99
C MET A 144 1.91 11.10 -8.32
N THR A 145 3.19 11.23 -8.63
CA THR A 145 3.76 10.66 -9.86
C THR A 145 4.10 9.18 -9.65
N LEU A 146 3.19 8.27 -10.01
CA LEU A 146 3.34 6.82 -9.76
C LEU A 146 3.76 6.00 -10.98
N VAL A 147 4.08 6.65 -12.10
CA VAL A 147 4.66 6.05 -13.31
C VAL A 147 6.06 6.61 -13.49
N GLY A 148 7.02 5.76 -13.82
CA GLY A 148 8.42 6.11 -13.94
C GLY A 148 9.30 5.32 -12.98
N THR A 149 10.27 6.00 -12.37
CA THR A 149 11.23 5.40 -11.45
C THR A 149 11.56 6.37 -10.31
N GLY A 150 11.94 5.82 -9.15
CA GLY A 150 12.30 6.60 -7.98
C GLY A 150 12.92 5.74 -6.89
N ASN A 151 13.22 6.39 -5.76
CA ASN A 151 13.77 5.70 -4.60
C ASN A 151 12.64 5.09 -3.75
N GLY A 152 12.99 4.07 -2.97
CA GLY A 152 12.08 3.47 -2.03
C GLY A 152 12.82 2.61 -1.02
N SER A 153 12.03 1.96 -0.17
CA SER A 153 12.53 0.94 0.74
C SER A 153 11.54 -0.21 0.84
N LEU A 154 12.07 -1.42 0.96
CA LEU A 154 11.32 -2.61 1.35
C LEU A 154 11.71 -2.99 2.77
N PHE A 155 10.69 -3.27 3.58
CA PHE A 155 10.83 -3.87 4.90
C PHE A 155 10.14 -5.23 4.93
N ARG A 156 10.87 -6.25 5.34
CA ARG A 156 10.38 -7.63 5.56
C ARG A 156 11.39 -8.39 6.43
N ASP A 157 10.97 -9.45 7.09
CA ASP A 157 11.83 -10.24 7.99
C ASP A 157 12.65 -9.41 9.02
N GLY A 158 12.09 -8.31 9.53
CA GLY A 158 12.79 -7.42 10.47
C GLY A 158 13.96 -6.63 9.87
N LYS A 159 14.05 -6.56 8.54
CA LYS A 159 15.12 -5.89 7.79
C LYS A 159 14.59 -4.82 6.86
N ARG A 160 15.44 -3.86 6.53
CA ARG A 160 15.25 -2.82 5.53
C ARG A 160 16.25 -2.96 4.40
N GLN A 161 15.74 -2.94 3.17
CA GLN A 161 16.53 -2.81 1.95
C GLN A 161 16.09 -1.54 1.22
N ASP A 162 17.02 -0.61 1.00
CA ASP A 162 16.79 0.53 0.11
C ASP A 162 16.79 0.04 -1.35
N VAL A 163 15.88 0.57 -2.14
CA VAL A 163 15.60 0.11 -3.51
C VAL A 163 15.36 1.28 -4.47
N THR A 164 15.59 1.04 -5.74
CA THR A 164 14.98 1.81 -6.83
C THR A 164 13.72 1.09 -7.28
N TRP A 165 12.58 1.79 -7.27
CA TRP A 165 11.35 1.29 -7.86
C TRP A 165 11.23 1.73 -9.33
N THR A 166 10.58 0.90 -10.14
CA THR A 166 10.17 1.23 -11.50
C THR A 166 8.76 0.73 -11.76
N ARG A 167 7.94 1.55 -12.40
CA ARG A 167 6.58 1.25 -12.84
C ARG A 167 6.34 1.89 -14.22
N PRO A 168 6.48 1.14 -15.33
CA PRO A 168 6.44 1.69 -16.68
C PRO A 168 5.07 2.29 -17.07
N ASP A 169 3.98 1.70 -16.59
CA ASP A 169 2.62 2.16 -16.85
C ASP A 169 1.71 1.99 -15.61
N ILE A 170 0.53 2.61 -15.63
CA ILE A 170 -0.49 2.47 -14.58
C ILE A 170 -1.01 1.04 -14.42
N PHE A 171 -0.88 0.21 -15.45
CA PHE A 171 -1.26 -1.20 -15.41
C PHE A 171 -0.15 -2.12 -14.90
N ASP A 172 1.06 -1.63 -14.74
CA ASP A 172 2.17 -2.40 -14.20
C ASP A 172 2.22 -2.33 -12.67
N VAL A 173 2.81 -3.37 -12.07
CA VAL A 173 3.20 -3.35 -10.65
C VAL A 173 4.54 -2.65 -10.48
N PHE A 174 4.82 -2.17 -9.27
CA PHE A 174 6.16 -1.70 -8.93
C PHE A 174 7.14 -2.87 -8.96
N THR A 175 8.26 -2.66 -9.64
CA THR A 175 9.43 -3.54 -9.58
C THR A 175 10.49 -2.88 -8.72
N LEU A 176 11.18 -3.65 -7.86
CA LEU A 176 12.16 -3.15 -6.91
C LEU A 176 13.53 -3.73 -7.21
N ARG A 177 14.58 -2.91 -7.20
CA ARG A 177 15.97 -3.35 -7.34
C ARG A 177 16.87 -2.71 -6.30
N ASN A 178 17.83 -3.45 -5.78
CA ASN A 178 18.83 -2.93 -4.86
C ASN A 178 19.95 -2.19 -5.64
N ALA A 179 20.95 -1.67 -4.92
CA ALA A 179 22.06 -0.92 -5.51
C ALA A 179 22.96 -1.76 -6.44
N SER A 180 22.99 -3.10 -6.31
CA SER A 180 23.71 -3.98 -7.24
C SER A 180 22.89 -4.31 -8.50
N GLY A 181 21.64 -3.85 -8.58
CA GLY A 181 20.73 -4.10 -9.68
C GLY A 181 19.96 -5.42 -9.56
N GLU A 182 20.11 -6.17 -8.46
CA GLU A 182 19.35 -7.39 -8.22
C GLU A 182 17.89 -7.07 -7.93
N ALA A 183 16.98 -7.93 -8.39
CA ALA A 183 15.58 -7.79 -8.07
C ALA A 183 15.34 -8.07 -6.58
N VAL A 184 14.72 -7.11 -5.89
CA VAL A 184 14.32 -7.26 -4.49
C VAL A 184 12.90 -7.82 -4.47
N ARG A 185 12.74 -8.98 -3.84
CA ARG A 185 11.49 -9.73 -3.81
C ARG A 185 10.74 -9.46 -2.51
N LEU A 186 9.42 -9.64 -2.53
CA LEU A 186 8.57 -9.59 -1.35
C LEU A 186 8.48 -10.98 -0.69
N ASP A 187 8.17 -11.05 0.60
CA ASP A 187 7.72 -12.29 1.24
C ASP A 187 6.29 -12.63 0.84
N PRO A 188 5.96 -13.92 0.64
CA PRO A 188 4.57 -14.33 0.46
C PRO A 188 3.72 -13.87 1.64
N GLY A 189 2.71 -13.04 1.36
CA GLY A 189 1.79 -12.56 2.38
C GLY A 189 1.34 -11.12 2.15
N GLN A 190 0.79 -10.52 3.20
CA GLN A 190 0.21 -9.17 3.10
C GLN A 190 1.31 -8.14 2.87
N THR A 191 1.06 -7.20 1.96
CA THR A 191 1.95 -6.08 1.65
C THR A 191 1.21 -4.77 1.91
N TRP A 192 1.84 -3.88 2.67
CA TRP A 192 1.37 -2.51 2.88
C TRP A 192 2.26 -1.55 2.09
N ILE A 193 1.67 -0.66 1.30
CA ILE A 193 2.42 0.31 0.49
C ILE A 193 2.15 1.71 1.02
N HIS A 194 3.22 2.44 1.33
CA HIS A 194 3.20 3.87 1.59
C HIS A 194 3.73 4.62 0.38
N ILE A 195 3.03 5.68 -0.01
CA ILE A 195 3.54 6.67 -0.97
C ILE A 195 3.87 7.93 -0.17
N VAL A 196 5.08 8.45 -0.36
CA VAL A 196 5.61 9.60 0.37
C VAL A 196 6.39 10.52 -0.57
N PRO A 197 6.57 11.81 -0.22
CA PRO A 197 7.46 12.70 -0.95
C PRO A 197 8.89 12.15 -1.10
N LYS A 198 9.50 12.43 -2.24
CA LYS A 198 10.80 11.87 -2.67
C LYS A 198 11.98 12.18 -1.73
N ASP A 199 11.86 13.24 -0.94
CA ASP A 199 12.87 13.78 -0.04
C ASP A 199 12.65 13.37 1.43
N TRP A 200 11.60 12.61 1.72
CA TRP A 200 11.36 12.13 3.07
C TRP A 200 12.37 11.06 3.48
N THR A 201 12.86 11.18 4.71
CA THR A 201 13.58 10.13 5.40
C THR A 201 12.57 9.22 6.10
N ILE A 202 12.80 7.91 6.06
CA ILE A 202 12.00 6.90 6.76
C ILE A 202 12.81 6.40 7.95
N PRO A 203 12.54 6.84 9.19
CA PRO A 203 13.22 6.33 10.36
C PRO A 203 12.91 4.85 10.58
N SER A 204 13.95 4.05 10.85
CA SER A 204 13.85 2.63 11.16
C SER A 204 15.00 2.16 12.03
N GLN A 205 14.75 1.23 12.94
CA GLN A 205 15.72 0.58 13.84
C GLN A 205 15.40 -0.89 14.02
#